data_AF-A0A2D7RG78-F1
#
_entry.id   AF-A0A2D7RG78-F1
#
_cell.length_a   1.000
_cell.length_b   1.000
_cell.length_c   1.000
_cell.angle_alpha   90.00
_cell.angle_beta   90.00
_cell.angle_gamma   90.00
#
_symmetry.space_group_name_H-M   'P 1'
#
loop_
_entity.id
_entity.type
_entity.pdbx_description
1 polymer ?
#
loop_
_entity_poly.entity_id
_entity_poly.type
_entity_poly.pdbx_seq_one_letter_code
_entity_poly.pdbx_strand_id
1 'polypeptide(L)'
;PAYPDAIEYKNGDQIWVQTWDRLYAVNNQTGVKFDDPIHRLYMLTSDSKQIRLIFEYNNQNTFRKRNDAWPGNDMKNGVIYMNHENINSVRKLQYAYAHGDVEKAMNYFHENASFNDINEAEVMNSEEILARDSKMFEGWDIESLDEVGYPDYFEYDWRESKVVASWWRYTMVRKSDGKKVKIPVHFSDRFDNDGKIVWRTSYWNKSLLD
;
A
#
# COMPACT_ATOMS: atom_id res chain seq x y z
N PRO A 1 -29.27 4.57 7.08
CA PRO A 1 -30.41 4.43 6.13
C PRO A 1 -31.52 5.42 6.52
N ALA A 2 -32.15 6.04 5.52
CA ALA A 2 -33.29 6.94 5.72
C ALA A 2 -34.61 6.21 5.43
N TYR A 3 -35.73 6.72 5.96
CA TYR A 3 -37.05 6.20 5.61
C TYR A 3 -37.34 6.46 4.11
N PRO A 4 -37.99 5.52 3.40
CA PRO A 4 -38.43 5.78 2.05
C PRO A 4 -39.48 6.89 1.99
N ASP A 5 -39.35 7.79 1.03
CA ASP A 5 -40.30 8.88 0.79
C ASP A 5 -41.04 8.67 -0.53
N ALA A 6 -42.36 8.85 -0.52
CA ALA A 6 -43.19 8.80 -1.72
C ALA A 6 -43.50 10.22 -2.23
N ILE A 7 -43.41 10.41 -3.54
CA ILE A 7 -43.71 11.67 -4.24
C ILE A 7 -44.75 11.39 -5.32
N GLU A 8 -45.89 12.08 -5.21
CA GLU A 8 -46.98 12.00 -6.18
C GLU A 8 -46.97 13.24 -7.08
N TYR A 9 -46.89 13.03 -8.38
CA TYR A 9 -46.92 14.10 -9.36
C TYR A 9 -48.34 14.27 -9.92
N LYS A 10 -48.84 15.51 -9.86
CA LYS A 10 -50.17 15.87 -10.39
C LYS A 10 -50.28 15.74 -11.92
N ASN A 11 -49.15 15.85 -12.62
CA ASN A 11 -49.10 15.71 -14.07
C ASN A 11 -48.57 14.32 -14.42
N GLY A 12 -49.35 13.55 -15.18
CA GLY A 12 -48.96 12.23 -15.69
C GLY A 12 -49.19 11.06 -14.74
N ASP A 13 -49.93 11.25 -13.64
CA ASP A 13 -50.33 10.23 -12.66
C ASP A 13 -49.17 9.32 -12.21
N GLN A 14 -48.05 9.93 -11.83
CA GLN A 14 -46.82 9.24 -11.45
C GLN A 14 -46.60 9.23 -9.95
N ILE A 15 -46.26 8.07 -9.41
CA ILE A 15 -45.86 7.87 -8.02
C ILE A 15 -44.40 7.41 -8.02
N TRP A 16 -43.56 8.13 -7.30
CA TRP A 16 -42.13 7.84 -7.15
C TRP A 16 -41.80 7.53 -5.69
N VAL A 17 -41.09 6.45 -5.42
CA VAL A 17 -40.55 6.13 -4.09
C VAL A 17 -39.04 6.29 -4.10
N GLN A 18 -38.53 7.10 -3.20
CA GLN A 18 -37.10 7.36 -3.02
C GLN A 18 -36.57 6.60 -1.83
N THR A 19 -35.39 5.98 -1.96
CA THR A 19 -34.74 5.21 -0.90
C THR A 19 -33.26 5.57 -0.80
N TRP A 20 -32.72 5.47 0.41
CA TRP A 20 -31.30 5.65 0.69
C TRP A 20 -30.79 4.47 1.52
N ASP A 21 -30.22 3.51 0.80
CA ASP A 21 -29.72 2.27 1.35
C ASP A 21 -28.20 2.28 1.43
N ARG A 22 -27.63 1.34 2.19
CA ARG A 22 -26.21 1.04 2.15
C ARG A 22 -26.05 -0.40 1.68
N LEU A 23 -25.43 -0.61 0.53
CA LEU A 23 -25.14 -1.95 0.04
C LEU A 23 -23.84 -2.42 0.67
N TYR A 24 -23.97 -3.38 1.58
CA TYR A 24 -22.84 -4.10 2.16
C TYR A 24 -22.85 -5.53 1.61
N ALA A 25 -21.87 -5.84 0.76
CA ALA A 25 -21.77 -7.16 0.14
C ALA A 25 -20.32 -7.50 -0.24
N VAL A 26 -20.05 -8.77 -0.47
CA VAL A 26 -18.78 -9.22 -1.07
C VAL A 26 -19.15 -10.06 -2.29
N ASN A 27 -18.57 -9.73 -3.45
CA ASN A 27 -18.79 -10.51 -4.65
C ASN A 27 -18.15 -11.90 -4.49
N ASN A 28 -18.94 -12.98 -4.64
CA ASN A 28 -18.47 -14.35 -4.43
C ASN A 28 -17.38 -14.78 -5.44
N GLN A 29 -17.38 -14.21 -6.66
CA GLN A 29 -16.43 -14.59 -7.72
C GLN A 29 -15.09 -13.85 -7.60
N THR A 30 -15.14 -12.54 -7.29
CA THR A 30 -13.96 -11.66 -7.32
C THR A 30 -13.46 -11.23 -5.94
N GLY A 31 -14.23 -11.46 -4.88
CA GLY A 31 -13.92 -10.98 -3.53
C GLY A 31 -14.04 -9.46 -3.36
N VAL A 32 -14.43 -8.71 -4.41
CA VAL A 32 -14.59 -7.25 -4.31
C VAL A 32 -15.72 -6.93 -3.35
N LYS A 33 -15.38 -6.20 -2.29
CA LYS A 33 -16.31 -5.69 -1.29
C LYS A 33 -17.04 -4.45 -1.83
N PHE A 34 -18.36 -4.44 -1.61
CA PHE A 34 -19.25 -3.30 -1.74
C PHE A 34 -19.60 -2.81 -0.34
N ASP A 35 -19.42 -1.52 -0.13
CA ASP A 35 -19.78 -0.84 1.10
C ASP A 35 -20.08 0.62 0.76
N ASP A 36 -21.16 0.80 0.00
CA ASP A 36 -21.50 2.07 -0.62
C ASP A 36 -22.93 2.49 -0.28
N PRO A 37 -23.17 3.80 -0.11
CA PRO A 37 -24.53 4.31 -0.16
C PRO A 37 -25.10 4.15 -1.57
N ILE A 38 -26.35 3.72 -1.65
CA ILE A 38 -27.11 3.62 -2.89
C ILE A 38 -28.40 4.41 -2.72
N HIS A 39 -28.66 5.28 -3.67
CA HIS A 39 -29.94 5.96 -3.78
C HIS A 39 -30.73 5.35 -4.94
N ARG A 40 -31.96 4.92 -4.66
CA ARG A 40 -32.86 4.40 -5.71
C ARG A 40 -34.16 5.17 -5.76
N LEU A 41 -34.58 5.46 -6.98
CA LEU A 41 -35.89 6.00 -7.32
C LEU A 41 -36.70 4.91 -8.02
N TYR A 42 -37.86 4.57 -7.48
CA TYR A 42 -38.79 3.61 -8.05
C TYR A 42 -40.02 4.34 -8.58
N MET A 43 -40.30 4.25 -9.87
CA MET A 43 -41.57 4.71 -10.43
C MET A 43 -42.59 3.58 -10.36
N LEU A 44 -43.76 3.82 -9.78
CA LEU A 44 -44.82 2.81 -9.67
C LEU A 44 -45.89 2.98 -10.76
N THR A 45 -46.70 1.94 -10.97
CA THR A 45 -48.00 2.07 -11.65
C THR A 45 -48.92 2.98 -10.83
N SER A 46 -49.92 3.59 -11.47
CA SER A 46 -50.86 4.49 -10.79
C SER A 46 -51.67 3.81 -9.68
N ASP A 47 -51.86 2.48 -9.77
CA ASP A 47 -52.46 1.66 -8.70
C ASP A 47 -51.45 1.17 -7.65
N SER A 48 -50.18 1.60 -7.75
CA SER A 48 -49.05 1.24 -6.88
C SER A 48 -48.70 -0.25 -6.80
N LYS A 49 -49.23 -1.09 -7.70
CA LYS A 49 -49.01 -2.55 -7.64
C LYS A 49 -47.73 -3.03 -8.29
N GLN A 50 -47.14 -2.24 -9.19
CA GLN A 50 -45.94 -2.65 -9.93
C GLN A 50 -44.90 -1.51 -10.00
N ILE A 51 -43.62 -1.87 -9.96
CA ILE A 51 -42.51 -0.96 -10.28
C ILE A 51 -42.32 -0.95 -11.79
N ARG A 52 -42.40 0.24 -12.40
CA ARG A 52 -42.22 0.47 -13.84
C ARG A 52 -40.79 0.84 -14.22
N LEU A 53 -40.07 1.52 -13.34
CA LEU A 53 -38.72 2.03 -13.60
C LEU A 53 -37.93 2.13 -12.30
N ILE A 54 -36.63 1.88 -12.39
CA ILE A 54 -35.67 2.08 -11.30
C ILE A 54 -34.56 2.97 -11.83
N PHE A 55 -34.31 4.09 -11.16
CA PHE A 55 -33.04 4.81 -11.29
C PHE A 55 -32.17 4.50 -10.06
N GLU A 56 -30.91 4.14 -10.28
CA GLU A 56 -29.96 3.89 -9.22
C GLU A 56 -28.78 4.87 -9.34
N TYR A 57 -28.53 5.63 -8.27
CA TYR A 57 -27.33 6.41 -8.09
C TYR A 57 -26.42 5.69 -7.10
N ASN A 58 -25.23 5.36 -7.55
CA ASN A 58 -24.24 4.62 -6.78
C ASN A 58 -22.83 5.14 -7.09
N ASN A 59 -21.86 4.70 -6.30
CA ASN A 59 -20.45 4.92 -6.61
C ASN A 59 -20.01 3.95 -7.73
N GLN A 60 -19.98 4.45 -8.96
CA GLN A 60 -19.59 3.67 -10.13
C GLN A 60 -18.15 3.10 -10.02
N ASN A 61 -17.27 3.69 -9.20
CA ASN A 61 -15.92 3.15 -9.00
C ASN A 61 -15.92 1.77 -8.36
N THR A 62 -16.84 1.46 -7.45
CA THR A 62 -16.92 0.13 -6.83
C THR A 62 -17.40 -0.90 -7.83
N PHE A 63 -18.37 -0.54 -8.67
CA PHE A 63 -18.87 -1.39 -9.74
C PHE A 63 -17.77 -1.64 -10.78
N ARG A 64 -17.01 -0.61 -11.14
CA ARG A 64 -15.83 -0.72 -12.01
C ARG A 64 -14.77 -1.64 -11.39
N LYS A 65 -14.40 -1.44 -10.13
CA LYS A 65 -13.41 -2.29 -9.43
C LYS A 65 -13.80 -3.76 -9.46
N ARG A 66 -15.08 -4.10 -9.27
CA ARG A 66 -15.57 -5.48 -9.42
C ARG A 66 -15.39 -5.99 -10.85
N ASN A 67 -15.73 -5.19 -11.85
CA ASN A 67 -15.62 -5.60 -13.25
C ASN A 67 -14.15 -5.76 -13.67
N ASP A 68 -13.28 -4.87 -13.22
CA ASP A 68 -11.84 -4.91 -13.45
C ASP A 68 -11.22 -6.19 -12.88
N ALA A 69 -11.72 -6.68 -11.75
CA ALA A 69 -11.26 -7.91 -11.09
C ALA A 69 -11.93 -9.19 -11.60
N TRP A 70 -12.75 -9.12 -12.65
CA TRP A 70 -13.45 -10.31 -13.16
C TRP A 70 -12.46 -11.32 -13.78
N PRO A 71 -12.62 -12.63 -13.56
CA PRO A 71 -11.74 -13.63 -14.17
C PRO A 71 -11.70 -13.54 -15.69
N GLY A 72 -10.49 -13.54 -16.26
CA GLY A 72 -10.27 -13.35 -17.70
C GLY A 72 -10.07 -11.89 -18.12
N ASN A 73 -10.18 -10.94 -17.19
CA ASN A 73 -9.81 -9.54 -17.41
C ASN A 73 -8.43 -9.23 -16.83
N ASP A 74 -7.41 -9.96 -17.28
CA ASP A 74 -6.05 -9.77 -16.79
C ASP A 74 -5.50 -8.41 -17.22
N MET A 75 -5.18 -7.56 -16.25
CA MET A 75 -4.60 -6.24 -16.48
C MET A 75 -3.11 -6.23 -16.15
N LYS A 76 -2.35 -5.48 -16.95
CA LYS A 76 -0.92 -5.22 -16.70
C LYS A 76 -0.74 -3.83 -16.08
N ASN A 77 0.29 -3.67 -15.27
CA ASN A 77 0.65 -2.38 -14.69
C ASN A 77 2.18 -2.30 -14.63
N GLY A 78 2.78 -1.82 -15.71
CA GLY A 78 4.21 -1.59 -15.77
C GLY A 78 5.10 -2.80 -16.10
N VAL A 79 6.39 -2.63 -15.81
CA VAL A 79 7.47 -3.59 -16.10
C VAL A 79 8.20 -3.97 -14.81
N ILE A 80 8.65 -5.23 -14.75
CA ILE A 80 9.44 -5.75 -13.62
C ILE A 80 10.84 -6.10 -14.14
N TYR A 81 11.86 -5.59 -13.47
CA TYR A 81 13.26 -5.84 -13.77
C TYR A 81 13.91 -6.66 -12.66
N MET A 82 14.58 -7.75 -13.05
CA MET A 82 15.41 -8.58 -12.16
C MET A 82 16.86 -8.06 -12.05
N ASN A 83 17.25 -7.13 -12.93
CA ASN A 83 18.52 -6.40 -12.86
C ASN A 83 18.32 -4.97 -13.38
N HIS A 84 18.71 -3.98 -12.57
CA HIS A 84 18.55 -2.56 -12.87
C HIS A 84 19.55 -1.73 -12.03
N GLU A 85 19.89 -0.53 -12.46
CA GLU A 85 20.81 0.33 -11.71
C GLU A 85 20.26 0.70 -10.32
N ASN A 86 18.94 0.91 -10.19
CA ASN A 86 18.30 1.18 -8.90
C ASN A 86 18.40 -0.01 -7.94
N ILE A 87 18.38 -1.26 -8.45
CA ILE A 87 18.68 -2.45 -7.63
C ILE A 87 20.12 -2.38 -7.11
N ASN A 88 21.07 -2.00 -7.98
CA ASN A 88 22.47 -1.84 -7.58
C ASN A 88 22.65 -0.72 -6.54
N SER A 89 21.89 0.37 -6.64
CA SER A 89 21.85 1.43 -5.62
C SER A 89 21.39 0.90 -4.26
N VAL A 90 20.30 0.12 -4.21
CA VAL A 90 19.83 -0.51 -2.97
C VAL A 90 20.89 -1.44 -2.39
N ARG A 91 21.52 -2.30 -3.20
CA ARG A 91 22.61 -3.18 -2.73
C ARG A 91 23.75 -2.39 -2.11
N LYS A 92 24.27 -1.39 -2.83
CA LYS A 92 25.40 -0.57 -2.37
C LYS A 92 25.05 0.17 -1.08
N LEU A 93 23.84 0.71 -0.98
CA LEU A 93 23.32 1.33 0.24
C LEU A 93 23.33 0.34 1.41
N GLN A 94 22.73 -0.84 1.23
CA GLN A 94 22.55 -1.81 2.31
C GLN A 94 23.90 -2.33 2.81
N TYR A 95 24.82 -2.65 1.90
CA TYR A 95 26.16 -3.06 2.30
C TYR A 95 26.97 -1.91 2.91
N ALA A 96 26.87 -0.67 2.41
CA ALA A 96 27.54 0.47 3.04
C ALA A 96 27.07 0.65 4.49
N TYR A 97 25.75 0.63 4.70
CA TYR A 97 25.15 0.76 6.02
C TYR A 97 25.58 -0.37 6.97
N ALA A 98 25.55 -1.63 6.51
CA ALA A 98 25.98 -2.78 7.31
C ALA A 98 27.47 -2.76 7.69
N HIS A 99 28.31 -2.06 6.92
CA HIS A 99 29.73 -1.88 7.23
C HIS A 99 30.03 -0.57 8.00
N GLY A 100 28.98 0.13 8.47
CA GLY A 100 29.12 1.37 9.24
C GLY A 100 29.41 2.62 8.41
N ASP A 101 29.40 2.54 7.07
CA ASP A 101 29.55 3.67 6.17
C ASP A 101 28.19 4.34 5.92
N VAL A 102 27.67 4.96 6.99
CA VAL A 102 26.35 5.59 7.02
C VAL A 102 26.27 6.75 6.03
N GLU A 103 27.33 7.56 5.90
CA GLU A 103 27.37 8.68 4.95
C GLU A 103 27.16 8.18 3.51
N LYS A 104 27.89 7.14 3.11
CA LYS A 104 27.71 6.54 1.77
C LYS A 104 26.33 5.91 1.60
N ALA A 105 25.80 5.26 2.63
CA ALA A 105 24.45 4.71 2.57
C ALA A 105 23.41 5.83 2.34
N MET A 106 23.53 6.91 3.09
CA MET A 106 22.61 8.05 3.02
C MET A 106 22.72 8.82 1.70
N ASN A 107 23.87 8.79 1.02
CA ASN A 107 24.04 9.38 -0.31
C ASN A 107 23.15 8.77 -1.40
N TYR A 108 22.56 7.60 -1.21
CA TYR A 108 21.59 7.01 -2.14
C TYR A 108 20.16 7.53 -1.95
N PHE A 109 19.89 8.22 -0.84
CA PHE A 109 18.61 8.87 -0.58
C PHE A 109 18.61 10.29 -1.11
N HIS A 110 17.41 10.78 -1.41
CA HIS A 110 17.16 12.21 -1.59
C HIS A 110 17.29 12.91 -0.22
N GLU A 111 17.73 14.18 -0.19
CA GLU A 111 17.90 14.94 1.07
C GLU A 111 16.64 14.96 1.93
N ASN A 112 15.48 15.07 1.29
CA ASN A 112 14.15 15.09 1.89
C ASN A 112 13.46 13.71 1.89
N ALA A 113 14.21 12.62 1.87
CA ALA A 113 13.66 11.28 1.92
C ALA A 113 12.87 11.02 3.21
N SER A 114 11.80 10.23 3.09
CA SER A 114 10.97 9.82 4.23
C SER A 114 11.14 8.33 4.54
N PHE A 115 11.11 8.01 5.83
CA PHE A 115 11.38 6.66 6.35
C PHE A 115 10.19 6.19 7.17
N ASN A 116 9.50 5.18 6.67
CA ASN A 116 8.37 4.54 7.33
C ASN A 116 8.80 3.16 7.85
N ASP A 117 9.08 3.06 9.14
CA ASP A 117 9.36 1.77 9.79
C ASP A 117 8.08 1.25 10.43
N ILE A 118 7.66 0.02 10.12
CA ILE A 118 6.39 -0.52 10.66
C ILE A 118 6.38 -0.67 12.19
N ASN A 119 7.54 -0.56 12.83
CA ASN A 119 7.69 -0.63 14.28
C ASN A 119 7.60 0.75 14.97
N GLU A 120 7.41 1.82 14.20
CA GLU A 120 7.34 3.20 14.70
C GLU A 120 5.97 3.81 14.37
N ALA A 121 5.51 4.75 15.20
CA ALA A 121 4.19 5.35 15.05
C ALA A 121 4.14 6.42 13.95
N GLU A 122 5.26 7.10 13.72
CA GLU A 122 5.36 8.24 12.82
C GLU A 122 6.41 8.00 11.72
N VAL A 123 6.18 8.65 10.58
CA VAL A 123 7.16 8.68 9.50
C VAL A 123 8.29 9.63 9.88
N MET A 124 9.53 9.17 9.70
CA MET A 124 10.74 9.91 10.08
C MET A 124 11.43 10.54 8.88
N ASN A 125 12.20 11.60 9.14
CA ASN A 125 13.23 12.11 8.23
C ASN A 125 14.59 11.42 8.48
N SER A 126 15.61 11.79 7.70
CA SER A 126 16.97 11.25 7.79
C SER A 126 17.63 11.41 9.16
N GLU A 127 17.44 12.54 9.85
CA GLU A 127 18.04 12.76 11.18
C GLU A 127 17.38 11.85 12.23
N GLU A 128 16.05 11.77 12.19
CA GLU A 128 15.25 10.99 13.13
C GLU A 128 15.51 9.48 13.00
N ILE A 129 15.55 8.95 11.78
CA ILE A 129 15.81 7.53 11.53
C ILE A 129 17.22 7.13 12.01
N LEU A 130 18.23 7.98 11.75
CA LEU A 130 19.60 7.73 12.19
C LEU A 130 19.76 7.84 13.71
N ALA A 131 19.06 8.77 14.36
CA ALA A 131 19.03 8.85 15.82
C ALA A 131 18.35 7.61 16.43
N ARG A 132 17.28 7.11 15.82
CA ARG A 132 16.62 5.85 16.22
C ARG A 132 17.56 4.66 16.06
N ASP A 133 18.21 4.54 14.91
CA ASP A 133 19.13 3.43 14.61
C ASP A 133 20.36 3.46 15.54
N SER A 134 20.88 4.66 15.85
CA SER A 134 22.00 4.82 16.79
C SER A 134 21.68 4.23 18.16
N LYS A 135 20.47 4.49 18.69
CA LYS A 135 20.02 3.90 19.97
C LYS A 135 19.94 2.38 19.92
N MET A 136 19.51 1.81 18.80
CA MET A 136 19.51 0.37 18.60
C MET A 136 20.95 -0.19 18.61
N PHE A 137 21.88 0.50 17.94
CA PHE A 137 23.28 0.08 17.87
C PHE A 137 24.08 0.33 19.15
N GLU A 138 23.56 1.04 20.15
CA GLU A 138 24.18 1.09 21.48
C GLU A 138 24.26 -0.31 22.12
N GLY A 139 23.27 -1.17 21.86
CA GLY A 139 23.18 -2.52 22.43
C GLY A 139 23.56 -3.66 21.46
N TRP A 140 23.66 -3.37 20.17
CA TRP A 140 23.79 -4.39 19.13
C TRP A 140 24.81 -4.02 18.06
N ASP A 141 25.52 -5.00 17.52
CA ASP A 141 26.37 -4.88 16.34
C ASP A 141 25.79 -5.68 15.18
N ILE A 142 26.02 -5.20 13.95
CA ILE A 142 25.78 -5.98 12.73
C ILE A 142 26.99 -6.90 12.51
N GLU A 143 26.81 -8.21 12.58
CA GLU A 143 27.85 -9.18 12.24
C GLU A 143 27.86 -9.49 10.74
N SER A 144 26.69 -9.63 10.12
CA SER A 144 26.58 -9.90 8.69
C SER A 144 25.26 -9.40 8.11
N LEU A 145 25.28 -9.21 6.80
CA LEU A 145 24.10 -8.91 6.00
C LEU A 145 24.09 -9.80 4.76
N ASP A 146 23.05 -10.60 4.61
CA ASP A 146 22.85 -11.45 3.42
C ASP A 146 21.69 -10.93 2.57
N GLU A 147 21.87 -10.85 1.25
CA GLU A 147 20.76 -10.71 0.29
C GLU A 147 19.98 -12.04 0.24
N VAL A 148 18.65 -11.98 0.32
CA VAL A 148 17.77 -13.16 0.29
C VAL A 148 16.95 -13.13 -0.99
N GLY A 149 17.16 -14.13 -1.86
CA GLY A 149 16.56 -14.13 -3.19
C GLY A 149 17.21 -13.08 -4.08
N TYR A 150 16.41 -12.38 -4.90
CA TYR A 150 16.87 -11.26 -5.69
C TYR A 150 15.89 -10.07 -5.49
N PRO A 151 16.38 -8.83 -5.41
CA PRO A 151 15.51 -7.66 -5.44
C PRO A 151 14.83 -7.53 -6.80
N ASP A 152 13.58 -7.06 -6.78
CA ASP A 152 12.81 -6.72 -7.97
C ASP A 152 12.62 -5.21 -8.05
N TYR A 153 12.74 -4.67 -9.26
CA TYR A 153 12.44 -3.27 -9.55
C TYR A 153 11.19 -3.16 -10.40
N PHE A 154 10.17 -2.49 -9.85
CA PHE A 154 8.88 -2.24 -10.46
C PHE A 154 8.84 -0.83 -11.02
N GLU A 155 8.60 -0.72 -12.33
CA GLU A 155 8.24 0.55 -12.97
C GLU A 155 6.77 0.48 -13.34
N TYR A 156 5.91 1.13 -12.57
CA TYR A 156 4.47 1.12 -12.77
C TYR A 156 4.04 2.17 -13.81
N ASP A 157 3.14 1.77 -14.71
CA ASP A 157 2.47 2.72 -15.62
C ASP A 157 1.64 3.74 -14.81
N TRP A 158 1.02 3.27 -13.73
CA TRP A 158 0.24 4.12 -12.84
C TRP A 158 1.15 5.09 -12.07
N ARG A 159 1.04 6.37 -12.42
CA ARG A 159 1.79 7.49 -11.81
C ARG A 159 3.32 7.38 -11.96
N GLU A 160 3.81 6.58 -12.92
CA GLU A 160 5.24 6.42 -13.20
C GLU A 160 6.07 6.05 -11.96
N SER A 161 5.46 5.32 -11.02
CA SER A 161 6.06 4.97 -9.75
C SER A 161 7.17 3.94 -9.94
N LYS A 162 8.33 4.19 -9.33
CA LYS A 162 9.55 3.38 -9.43
C LYS A 162 9.88 2.81 -8.06
N VAL A 163 9.86 1.49 -7.89
CA VAL A 163 10.03 0.86 -6.56
C VAL A 163 10.97 -0.33 -6.64
N VAL A 164 11.96 -0.41 -5.75
CA VAL A 164 12.70 -1.65 -5.49
C VAL A 164 12.10 -2.34 -4.27
N ALA A 165 11.70 -3.60 -4.40
CA ALA A 165 11.51 -4.50 -3.26
C ALA A 165 12.77 -5.33 -3.06
N SER A 166 13.28 -5.37 -1.84
CA SER A 166 14.49 -6.13 -1.52
C SER A 166 14.35 -6.85 -0.18
N TRP A 167 14.91 -8.06 -0.11
CA TRP A 167 14.88 -8.90 1.09
C TRP A 167 16.29 -9.16 1.59
N TRP A 168 16.45 -8.98 2.89
CA TRP A 168 17.73 -9.01 3.56
C TRP A 168 17.64 -9.81 4.85
N ARG A 169 18.75 -10.40 5.26
CA ARG A 169 18.89 -11.02 6.56
C ARG A 169 20.07 -10.40 7.30
N TYR A 170 19.76 -9.61 8.31
CA TYR A 170 20.74 -9.07 9.24
C TYR A 170 21.05 -10.11 10.31
N THR A 171 22.33 -10.42 10.52
CA THR A 171 22.78 -11.14 11.71
C THR A 171 23.28 -10.10 12.71
N MET A 172 22.55 -9.92 13.80
CA MET A 172 22.85 -8.96 14.87
C MET A 172 23.45 -9.70 16.06
N VAL A 173 24.41 -9.07 16.75
CA VAL A 173 25.06 -9.59 17.96
C VAL A 173 24.84 -8.63 19.10
N ARG A 174 24.27 -9.10 20.21
CA ARG A 174 24.04 -8.28 21.39
C ARG A 174 25.36 -8.07 22.15
N LYS A 175 25.68 -6.82 22.45
CA LYS A 175 26.95 -6.43 23.09
C LYS A 175 27.11 -6.96 24.51
N SER A 176 26.02 -7.11 25.24
CA SER A 176 26.07 -7.48 26.66
C SER A 176 26.43 -8.96 26.90
N ASP A 177 26.05 -9.87 25.99
CA ASP A 177 26.21 -11.32 26.19
C ASP A 177 26.58 -12.10 24.92
N GLY A 178 26.79 -11.42 23.79
CA GLY A 178 27.15 -12.05 22.52
C GLY A 178 26.00 -12.83 21.86
N LYS A 179 24.76 -12.69 22.32
CA LYS A 179 23.60 -13.38 21.73
C LYS A 179 23.45 -12.97 20.26
N LYS A 180 23.37 -13.97 19.37
CA LYS A 180 23.11 -13.76 17.94
C LYS A 180 21.63 -13.85 17.62
N VAL A 181 21.15 -12.93 16.80
CA VAL A 181 19.77 -12.89 16.30
C VAL A 181 19.79 -12.66 14.79
N LYS A 182 18.94 -13.40 14.06
CA LYS A 182 18.75 -13.20 12.62
C LYS A 182 17.44 -12.45 12.40
N ILE A 183 17.52 -11.31 11.72
CA ILE A 183 16.39 -10.44 11.44
C ILE A 183 16.13 -10.44 9.93
N PRO A 184 15.05 -11.08 9.47
CA PRO A 184 14.55 -10.89 8.13
C PRO A 184 14.00 -9.47 7.99
N VAL A 185 14.40 -8.76 6.94
CA VAL A 185 13.94 -7.41 6.62
C VAL A 185 13.51 -7.37 5.16
N HIS A 186 12.35 -6.79 4.90
CA HIS A 186 11.92 -6.40 3.57
C HIS A 186 11.91 -4.86 3.49
N PHE A 187 12.58 -4.30 2.48
CA PHE A 187 12.52 -2.89 2.17
C PHE A 187 11.75 -2.66 0.88
N SER A 188 10.90 -1.63 0.90
CA SER A 188 10.29 -1.05 -0.30
C SER A 188 10.82 0.37 -0.47
N ASP A 189 11.68 0.56 -1.49
CA ASP A 189 12.38 1.80 -1.78
C ASP A 189 11.78 2.45 -3.03
N ARG A 190 11.12 3.60 -2.88
CA ARG A 190 10.60 4.39 -4.00
C ARG A 190 11.64 5.39 -4.48
N PHE A 191 11.82 5.45 -5.80
CA PHE A 191 12.78 6.31 -6.47
C PHE A 191 12.11 7.52 -7.12
N ASP A 192 12.81 8.64 -7.17
CA ASP A 192 12.51 9.72 -8.11
C ASP A 192 13.09 9.45 -9.51
N ASN A 193 12.99 10.44 -10.40
CA ASN A 193 13.49 10.33 -11.77
C ASN A 193 15.02 10.46 -11.87
N ASP A 194 15.69 10.92 -10.81
CA ASP A 194 17.15 11.07 -10.75
C ASP A 194 17.82 9.83 -10.12
N GLY A 195 17.04 8.79 -9.82
CA GLY A 195 17.54 7.55 -9.23
C GLY A 195 17.87 7.67 -7.74
N LYS A 196 17.33 8.67 -7.04
CA LYS A 196 17.44 8.81 -5.57
C LYS A 196 16.22 8.21 -4.89
N ILE A 197 16.46 7.58 -3.74
CA ILE A 197 15.37 7.05 -2.91
C ILE A 197 14.68 8.19 -2.19
N VAL A 198 13.40 8.40 -2.46
CA VAL A 198 12.56 9.44 -1.83
C VAL A 198 11.69 8.90 -0.70
N TRP A 199 11.46 7.59 -0.67
CA TRP A 199 10.68 6.94 0.38
C TRP A 199 11.17 5.52 0.61
N ARG A 200 11.41 5.16 1.88
CA ARG A 200 11.66 3.78 2.30
C ARG A 200 10.57 3.33 3.26
N THR A 201 9.98 2.16 3.00
CA THR A 201 9.23 1.42 4.01
C THR A 201 10.01 0.19 4.45
N SER A 202 10.19 0.00 5.76
CA SER A 202 10.95 -1.09 6.36
C SER A 202 10.02 -2.06 7.08
N TYR A 203 10.02 -3.32 6.68
CA TYR A 203 9.21 -4.39 7.27
C TYR A 203 10.11 -5.40 7.97
N TRP A 204 10.05 -5.44 9.30
CA TRP A 204 10.82 -6.36 10.13
C TRP A 204 10.21 -6.40 11.54
N ASN A 205 10.57 -7.42 12.34
CA ASN A 205 10.05 -7.56 13.70
C ASN A 205 11.06 -7.00 14.72
N LYS A 206 10.75 -5.83 15.31
CA LYS A 206 11.57 -5.21 16.37
C LYS A 206 11.70 -6.07 17.62
N SER A 207 10.70 -6.90 17.94
CA SER A 207 10.71 -7.74 19.14
C SER A 207 11.82 -8.81 19.16
N LEU A 208 12.53 -8.99 18.04
CA LEU A 208 13.70 -9.87 17.97
C LEU A 208 14.92 -9.26 18.68
N LEU A 209 14.90 -7.95 18.93
CA LEU A 209 15.98 -7.19 19.56
C LEU A 209 15.72 -6.79 21.02
N ASP A 210 14.57 -7.20 21.57
CA ASP A 210 14.19 -7.00 22.97
C ASP A 210 14.98 -7.91 23.95
#